data_AF-Q4F9K9-F1
#
_entry.id   AF-Q4F9K9-F1
#
_cell.length_a   1.000
_cell.length_b   1.000
_cell.length_c   1.000
_cell.angle_alpha   90.00
_cell.angle_beta   90.00
_cell.angle_gamma   90.00
#
_symmetry.space_group_name_H-M   'P 1'
#
loop_
_entity.id
_entity.type
_entity.pdbx_description
1 polymer ?
#
loop_
_entity_poly.entity_id
_entity_poly.type
_entity_poly.pdbx_seq_one_letter_code
_entity_poly.pdbx_strand_id
1 'polypeptide(L)' 'TETIGNYTCSCYSGFYGPRCEYVKECGEFKLPQYVLTNCSHPLGNFSFNSQCSFHCAEGYTLNGPSELECLASG' A
#
# COMPACT_ATOMS: atom_id res chain seq x y z
N THR A 1 -30.89 -13.76 30.18
CA THR A 1 -29.45 -13.47 30.08
C THR A 1 -29.03 -13.78 28.65
N GLU A 2 -29.09 -12.78 27.79
CA GLU A 2 -28.63 -12.91 26.40
C GLU A 2 -27.11 -12.78 26.40
N THR A 3 -26.40 -13.87 26.14
CA THR A 3 -24.96 -13.85 25.97
C THR A 3 -24.69 -13.22 24.61
N ILE A 4 -24.28 -11.93 24.59
CA ILE A 4 -23.87 -11.21 23.38
C ILE A 4 -22.85 -12.06 22.62
N GLY A 5 -23.25 -12.54 21.44
CA GLY A 5 -22.41 -13.33 20.55
C GLY A 5 -21.21 -12.50 20.11
N ASN A 6 -20.06 -12.76 20.72
CA ASN A 6 -18.78 -12.25 20.26
C ASN A 6 -18.48 -12.90 18.90
N TYR A 7 -18.59 -12.13 17.82
CA TYR A 7 -18.10 -12.55 16.51
C TYR A 7 -16.75 -11.89 16.26
N THR A 8 -15.82 -12.66 15.72
CA THR A 8 -14.51 -12.19 15.27
C THR A 8 -14.42 -12.38 13.76
N CYS A 9 -13.79 -11.43 13.08
CA CYS A 9 -13.52 -11.52 11.65
C CYS A 9 -12.08 -11.99 11.43
N SER A 10 -11.88 -12.94 10.51
CA SER A 10 -10.55 -13.24 9.97
C SER A 10 -10.35 -12.41 8.71
N CYS A 11 -9.45 -11.44 8.75
CA CYS A 11 -9.23 -10.52 7.64
C CYS A 11 -8.41 -11.16 6.52
N TYR A 12 -8.70 -10.76 5.28
CA TYR A 12 -7.83 -11.04 4.15
C TYR A 12 -6.52 -10.28 4.28
N SER A 13 -5.48 -10.76 3.59
CA SER A 13 -4.17 -10.13 3.53
C SER A 13 -4.29 -8.65 3.20
N GLY A 14 -3.65 -7.80 3.99
CA GLY A 14 -3.65 -6.34 3.79
C GLY A 14 -4.80 -5.60 4.46
N PHE A 15 -5.69 -6.28 5.21
CA PHE A 15 -6.75 -5.64 5.99
C PHE A 15 -6.62 -5.93 7.49
N TYR A 16 -7.09 -5.00 8.33
CA TYR A 16 -7.08 -5.13 9.79
C TYR A 16 -8.23 -4.36 10.45
N GLY A 17 -8.43 -4.59 11.75
CA GLY A 17 -9.53 -4.02 12.53
C GLY A 17 -10.51 -5.09 13.02
N PRO A 18 -11.39 -4.76 13.99
CA PRO A 18 -12.37 -5.71 14.54
C PRO A 18 -13.35 -6.23 13.47
N ARG A 19 -13.54 -5.47 12.38
CA ARG A 19 -14.41 -5.80 11.25
C ARG A 19 -13.66 -5.75 9.91
N CYS A 20 -12.32 -5.76 9.93
CA CYS A 20 -11.46 -5.63 8.74
C CYS A 20 -11.70 -4.32 7.95
N GLU A 21 -12.06 -3.26 8.65
CA GLU A 21 -12.45 -1.97 8.07
C GLU A 21 -11.25 -1.09 7.66
N TYR A 22 -10.03 -1.46 8.07
CA TYR A 22 -8.81 -0.72 7.74
C TYR A 22 -7.96 -1.49 6.74
N VAL A 23 -7.30 -0.76 5.83
CA VAL A 23 -6.32 -1.30 4.88
C VAL A 23 -4.91 -0.97 5.36
N LYS A 24 -3.98 -1.91 5.22
CA LYS A 24 -2.56 -1.72 5.52
C LYS A 24 -1.97 -0.67 4.60
N GLU A 25 -1.22 0.25 5.18
CA GLU A 25 -0.49 1.30 4.46
C GLU A 25 1.01 0.99 4.49
N CYS A 26 1.69 1.18 3.36
CA CYS A 26 3.15 1.03 3.24
C CYS A 26 3.90 2.34 3.51
N GLY A 27 3.16 3.45 3.67
CA GLY A 27 3.71 4.77 3.95
C GLY A 27 4.05 5.56 2.69
N GLU A 28 4.13 6.88 2.86
CA GLU A 28 4.52 7.79 1.78
C GLU A 28 6.04 7.79 1.59
N PHE A 29 6.46 7.75 0.33
CA PHE A 29 7.88 7.87 -0.03
C PHE A 29 8.19 9.29 -0.46
N LYS A 30 9.27 9.88 0.08
CA LYS A 30 9.79 11.16 -0.40
C LYS A 30 10.67 10.91 -1.61
N LEU A 31 10.19 11.33 -2.78
CA LEU A 31 10.88 11.14 -4.04
C LEU A 31 11.78 12.32 -4.37
N PRO A 32 12.99 12.08 -4.93
CA PRO A 32 13.82 13.14 -5.47
C PRO A 32 13.14 13.83 -6.66
N GLN A 33 13.49 15.10 -6.89
CA GLN A 33 12.89 15.94 -7.94
C GLN A 33 13.06 15.40 -9.38
N TYR A 34 14.03 14.52 -9.62
CA TYR A 34 14.36 13.93 -10.92
C TYR A 34 13.76 12.52 -11.14
N VAL A 35 12.97 12.03 -10.18
CA VAL A 35 12.26 10.75 -10.28
C VAL A 35 10.79 11.04 -10.59
N LEU A 36 10.35 10.55 -11.74
CA LEU A 36 8.96 10.55 -12.17
C LEU A 36 8.30 9.29 -11.67
N THR A 37 7.13 9.42 -11.05
CA THR A 37 6.42 8.30 -10.45
C THR A 37 4.99 8.22 -10.91
N ASN A 38 4.56 7.02 -11.25
CA ASN A 38 3.17 6.72 -11.55
C ASN A 38 2.66 5.68 -10.57
N CYS A 39 1.74 6.07 -9.69
CA CYS A 39 1.17 5.17 -8.70
C CYS A 39 -0.33 4.95 -8.97
N SER A 40 -0.75 3.69 -8.85
CA SER A 40 -2.15 3.30 -8.81
C SER A 40 -2.52 2.92 -7.39
N HIS A 41 -3.60 3.51 -6.87
CA HIS A 41 -4.04 3.39 -5.49
C HIS A 41 -5.49 2.89 -5.43
N PRO A 42 -5.75 1.58 -5.65
CA PRO A 42 -7.10 1.06 -5.77
C PRO A 42 -7.90 1.10 -4.45
N LEU A 43 -7.22 1.01 -3.31
CA LEU A 43 -7.83 0.93 -1.97
C LEU A 43 -7.59 2.17 -1.10
N GLY A 44 -6.72 3.08 -1.54
CA GLY A 44 -6.27 4.23 -0.77
C GLY A 44 -4.80 4.57 -1.07
N ASN A 45 -4.39 5.80 -0.74
CA ASN A 45 -3.02 6.27 -1.00
C ASN A 45 -1.98 5.36 -0.31
N PHE A 46 -1.02 4.85 -1.08
CA PHE A 46 0.05 3.96 -0.61
C PHE A 46 -0.44 2.79 0.27
N SER A 47 -1.64 2.30 0.00
CA SER A 47 -2.26 1.18 0.71
C SER A 47 -2.00 -0.15 0.00
N PHE A 48 -2.34 -1.26 0.66
CA PHE A 48 -2.20 -2.61 0.13
C PHE A 48 -2.65 -2.69 -1.34
N ASN A 49 -1.86 -3.38 -2.16
CA ASN A 49 -2.08 -3.52 -3.60
C ASN A 49 -1.91 -2.22 -4.40
N SER A 50 -1.38 -1.15 -3.79
CA SER A 50 -0.87 0.01 -4.52
C SER A 50 0.37 -0.39 -5.29
N GLN A 51 0.43 -0.02 -6.55
CA GLN A 51 1.58 -0.27 -7.42
C GLN A 51 2.12 1.06 -7.94
N CYS A 52 3.42 1.26 -7.79
CA CYS A 52 4.12 2.45 -8.23
C CYS A 52 5.22 2.07 -9.21
N SER A 53 5.26 2.73 -10.37
CA SER A 53 6.40 2.68 -11.28
C SER A 53 7.23 3.95 -11.18
N PHE A 54 8.55 3.78 -11.25
CA PHE A 54 9.56 4.83 -11.11
C PHE A 54 10.37 4.92 -12.39
N HIS A 55 10.48 6.13 -12.92
CA HIS A 55 11.30 6.42 -14.08
C HIS A 55 12.12 7.67 -13.84
N CYS A 56 13.36 7.69 -14.31
CA CYS A 56 14.20 8.87 -14.23
C CYS A 56 13.94 9.78 -15.43
N ALA A 57 14.10 11.09 -15.22
CA ALA A 57 14.13 12.05 -16.32
C ALA A 57 15.23 11.70 -17.33
N GLU A 58 15.09 12.17 -18.56
CA GLU A 58 16.08 11.95 -19.62
C GLU A 58 17.49 12.37 -19.17
N GLY A 59 18.49 11.52 -19.44
CA GLY A 59 19.88 11.72 -19.00
C GLY A 59 20.22 11.16 -17.61
N TYR A 60 19.25 10.59 -16.89
CA TYR A 60 19.46 9.95 -15.59
C TYR A 60 19.19 8.44 -15.64
N THR A 61 19.89 7.69 -14.80
CA THR A 61 19.71 6.24 -14.67
C THR A 61 19.10 5.90 -13.32
N LEU A 62 18.05 5.08 -13.32
CA LEU A 62 17.43 4.61 -12.09
C LEU A 62 18.36 3.63 -11.37
N ASN A 63 18.65 3.92 -10.11
CA ASN A 63 19.40 3.03 -9.24
C ASN A 63 18.44 2.46 -8.21
N GLY A 64 18.03 1.21 -8.41
CA GLY A 64 17.05 0.53 -7.56
C GLY A 64 15.91 -0.08 -8.38
N PRO A 65 14.81 -0.48 -7.72
CA PRO A 65 13.67 -1.08 -8.39
C PRO A 65 12.90 -0.04 -9.22
N SER A 66 12.51 -0.43 -10.43
CA SER A 66 11.64 0.36 -11.30
C SER A 66 10.17 0.29 -10.90
N GLU A 67 9.79 -0.67 -10.05
CA GLU A 67 8.43 -0.87 -9.60
C GLU A 67 8.42 -1.26 -8.12
N LEU A 68 7.43 -0.75 -7.39
CA LEU A 68 7.14 -1.15 -6.01
C LEU A 68 5.67 -1.50 -5.88
N GLU A 69 5.40 -2.53 -5.09
CA GLU A 69 4.05 -2.95 -4.72
C GLU A 69 3.91 -2.91 -3.21
N CYS A 70 2.81 -2.34 -2.73
CA CYS A 70 2.48 -2.34 -1.32
C CYS A 70 1.89 -3.69 -0.90
N LEU A 71 2.69 -4.49 -0.21
CA LEU A 71 2.31 -5.82 0.24
C LEU A 71 1.55 -5.78 1.57
N ALA A 72 0.88 -6.89 1.89
CA ALA A 72 0.10 -7.04 3.12
C ALA A 72 0.93 -6.91 4.42
N SER A 73 2.26 -7.01 4.31
CA SER A 73 3.19 -6.78 5.42
C SER A 73 3.27 -5.32 5.86
N GLY A 74 2.91 -4.38 4.98
CA GLY A 74 3.40 -2.99 5.06
C GLY A 74 4.82 -2.89 4.54
#